data_AF-A0A7W6CBL8-F1
#
_entry.id   AF-A0A7W6CBL8-F1
#
_cell.length_a   1.000
_cell.length_b   1.000
_cell.length_c   1.000
_cell.angle_alpha   90.00
_cell.angle_beta   90.00
_cell.angle_gamma   90.00
#
_symmetry.space_group_name_H-M   'P 1'
#
loop_
_entity.id
_entity.type
_entity.pdbx_description
1 polymer ?
#
loop_
_entity_poly.entity_id
_entity_poly.type
_entity_poly.pdbx_seq_one_letter_code
_entity_poly.pdbx_strand_id
1 'polypeptide(L)' 'MQRRSVEVYDVYSGLGGTFTVEIVEQLNADWVKVRVWYGRATSSAWECWPEWDGFRMEVSRRDLRNKRQMKLFAE' A
#
# COMPACT_ATOMS: atom_id res chain seq x y z
N MET A 1 -17.65 -9.86 0.53
CA MET A 1 -17.12 -9.49 -0.80
C MET A 1 -15.62 -9.34 -0.69
N GLN A 2 -14.84 -10.06 -1.50
CA GLN A 2 -13.38 -9.89 -1.54
C GLN A 2 -13.03 -8.64 -2.37
N ARG A 3 -12.12 -7.81 -1.86
CA ARG A 3 -11.71 -6.54 -2.50
C ARG A 3 -10.84 -6.83 -3.72
N ARG A 4 -11.28 -6.46 -4.92
CA ARG A 4 -10.58 -6.79 -6.19
C ARG A 4 -9.45 -5.84 -6.55
N SER A 5 -9.54 -4.59 -6.13
CA SER A 5 -8.50 -3.58 -6.31
C SER A 5 -8.45 -2.62 -5.12
N VAL A 6 -7.32 -1.97 -4.96
CA VAL A 6 -7.05 -0.99 -3.91
C VAL A 6 -6.42 0.27 -4.49
N GLU A 7 -6.78 1.42 -3.94
CA GLU A 7 -6.06 2.66 -4.24
C GLU A 7 -4.73 2.64 -3.47
N VAL A 8 -3.64 2.80 -4.19
CA VAL A 8 -2.30 2.78 -3.62
C VAL A 8 -1.50 4.00 -4.05
N TYR A 9 -0.47 4.26 -3.26
CA TYR A 9 0.50 5.32 -3.40
C TYR A 9 1.90 4.72 -3.23
N ASP A 10 2.91 5.41 -3.74
CA ASP A 10 4.30 5.10 -3.43
C ASP A 10 4.82 6.06 -2.36
N VAL A 11 5.63 5.55 -1.44
CA VAL A 11 6.34 6.33 -0.41
C VAL A 11 7.77 5.82 -0.29
N TYR A 12 8.72 6.72 -0.03
CA TYR A 12 10.12 6.34 0.12
C TYR A 12 10.31 5.41 1.32
N SER A 13 11.01 4.28 1.13
CA SER A 13 11.18 3.25 2.17
C SER A 13 12.29 3.55 3.18
N GLY A 14 13.15 4.54 2.91
CA GLY A 14 14.38 4.75 3.68
C GLY A 14 15.51 3.76 3.35
N LEU A 15 15.24 2.73 2.55
CA LEU A 15 16.17 1.64 2.22
C LEU A 15 16.65 1.69 0.75
N GLY A 16 16.60 2.88 0.13
CA GLY A 16 16.95 3.05 -1.29
C GLY A 16 15.85 2.62 -2.27
N GLY A 17 14.60 2.43 -1.81
CA GLY A 17 13.46 2.07 -2.66
C GLY A 17 12.16 2.79 -2.25
N THR A 18 11.04 2.31 -2.78
CA THR A 18 9.69 2.80 -2.45
C THR A 18 8.79 1.66 -2.03
N PHE A 19 7.97 1.90 -1.02
CA PHE A 19 6.85 1.02 -0.68
C PHE A 19 5.60 1.45 -1.42
N THR A 20 4.84 0.47 -1.92
CA THR A 20 3.46 0.68 -2.36
C THR A 20 2.54 0.53 -1.15
N VAL A 21 1.68 1.52 -0.90
CA VAL A 21 0.90 1.61 0.33
C VAL A 21 -0.56 2.03 0.08
N GLU A 22 -1.50 1.55 0.88
CA GLU A 22 -2.86 2.12 0.95
C GLU A 22 -3.00 3.00 2.19
N ILE A 23 -3.77 4.09 2.09
CA ILE A 23 -4.18 4.86 3.27
C ILE A 23 -5.27 4.06 3.98
N VAL A 24 -5.03 3.73 5.25
CA VAL A 24 -6.01 3.01 6.09
C VAL A 24 -6.69 3.92 7.10
N GLU A 25 -6.08 5.07 7.44
CA GLU A 25 -6.61 5.99 8.45
C GLU A 25 -6.10 7.41 8.21
N GLN A 26 -6.98 8.40 8.41
CA GLN A 26 -6.62 9.81 8.47
C GLN A 26 -6.36 10.20 9.93
N LEU A 27 -5.15 10.66 10.24
CA LEU A 27 -4.80 11.08 11.60
C LEU A 27 -5.10 12.57 11.82
N ASN A 28 -4.70 13.43 10.88
CA ASN A 28 -4.98 14.88 10.88
C ASN A 28 -4.83 15.47 9.46
N ALA A 29 -4.91 16.79 9.29
CA ALA A 29 -4.84 17.43 7.97
C ALA A 29 -3.61 17.01 7.12
N ASP A 30 -2.45 16.80 7.73
CA ASP A 30 -1.20 16.52 7.02
C ASP A 30 -0.72 15.06 7.14
N TRP A 31 -1.25 14.28 8.09
CA TRP A 31 -0.75 12.93 8.41
C TRP A 31 -1.78 11.83 8.23
N VAL A 32 -1.32 10.71 7.69
CA VAL A 32 -2.10 9.50 7.45
C VAL A 32 -1.36 8.27 7.94
N LYS A 33 -2.13 7.25 8.32
CA LYS A 33 -1.62 5.90 8.54
C LYS A 33 -1.79 5.10 7.27
N VAL A 34 -0.74 4.40 6.88
CA VAL A 34 -0.71 3.60 5.66
C VAL A 34 -0.37 2.14 5.95
N ARG A 35 -0.85 1.22 5.10
CA ARG A 35 -0.50 -0.21 5.09
C ARG A 35 0.33 -0.52 3.85
N VAL A 36 1.49 -1.12 4.02
CA VAL A 36 2.35 -1.58 2.93
C VAL A 36 1.70 -2.78 2.21
N TRP A 37 1.75 -2.75 0.89
CA TRP A 37 1.41 -3.86 0.00
C TRP A 37 2.70 -4.44 -0.57
N TYR A 38 3.06 -5.64 -0.12
CA TYR A 38 4.24 -6.35 -0.59
C TYR A 38 3.89 -7.80 -0.88
N GLY A 39 4.00 -8.21 -2.13
CA GLY A 39 3.46 -9.48 -2.58
C GLY A 39 3.10 -9.42 -4.04
N ARG A 40 2.29 -10.37 -4.48
CA ARG A 40 1.84 -10.45 -5.87
C ARG A 40 0.38 -10.82 -6.00
N ALA A 41 -0.25 -10.28 -7.02
CA ALA A 41 -1.57 -10.71 -7.43
C ALA A 41 -1.48 -12.10 -8.09
N THR A 42 -2.38 -13.00 -7.70
CA THR A 42 -2.55 -14.34 -8.31
C THR A 42 -3.96 -14.44 -8.89
N SER A 43 -4.25 -15.49 -9.66
CA SER A 43 -5.60 -15.72 -10.20
C SER A 43 -6.68 -15.86 -9.11
N SER A 44 -6.27 -16.21 -7.88
CA SER A 44 -7.20 -16.53 -6.79
C SER A 44 -7.20 -15.52 -5.64
N ALA A 45 -6.11 -14.78 -5.42
CA ALA A 45 -5.97 -13.80 -4.32
C ALA A 45 -4.66 -12.99 -4.41
N TRP A 46 -4.45 -12.07 -3.48
CA TRP A 46 -3.14 -11.46 -3.21
C TRP A 46 -2.30 -12.40 -2.34
N GLU A 47 -1.12 -12.80 -2.82
CA GLU A 47 -0.14 -13.57 -2.05
C GLU A 47 0.80 -12.60 -1.31
N CYS A 48 0.69 -12.57 0.01
CA CYS A 48 1.47 -11.70 0.89
C CYS A 48 2.88 -12.24 1.14
N TRP A 49 3.89 -11.37 1.12
CA TRP A 49 5.21 -11.68 1.67
C TRP A 49 5.29 -11.22 3.13
N PRO A 50 5.38 -12.15 4.10
CA PRO A 50 5.02 -11.91 5.50
C PRO A 50 5.94 -10.91 6.23
N GLU A 51 7.16 -10.72 5.77
CA GLU A 51 8.13 -9.82 6.41
C GLU A 51 7.80 -8.34 6.20
N TRP A 52 6.98 -8.01 5.18
CA TRP A 52 6.74 -6.62 4.77
C TRP A 52 5.28 -6.30 4.48
N ASP A 53 4.49 -7.26 3.99
CA ASP A 53 3.08 -7.01 3.70
C ASP A 53 2.27 -6.75 4.97
N GLY A 54 1.42 -5.73 4.92
CA GLY A 54 0.59 -5.38 6.07
C GLY A 54 1.29 -4.53 7.12
N PHE A 55 2.61 -4.28 7.00
CA PHE A 55 3.31 -3.31 7.85
C PHE A 55 2.62 -1.95 7.79
N ARG A 56 2.48 -1.30 8.95
CA ARG A 56 1.80 0.00 9.07
C ARG A 56 2.75 1.06 9.57
N MET A 57 2.66 2.25 8.97
CA MET A 57 3.44 3.41 9.37
C MET A 57 2.64 4.69 9.16
N GLU A 58 3.10 5.75 9.83
CA GLU A 58 2.55 7.10 9.69
C GLU A 58 3.43 7.89 8.74
N VAL A 59 2.81 8.54 7.76
CA VAL A 59 3.53 9.30 6.74
C VAL A 59 2.81 10.62 6.48
N SER A 60 3.56 11.64 6.07
CA SER A 60 2.95 12.87 5.60
C SER A 60 2.21 12.59 4.29
N ARG A 61 1.01 13.15 4.14
CA ARG A 61 0.25 13.11 2.88
C ARG A 61 1.06 13.65 1.70
N ARG A 62 2.00 14.57 1.96
CA ARG A 62 2.85 15.19 0.93
C ARG A 62 3.92 14.23 0.39
N ASP A 63 4.25 13.20 1.14
CA ASP A 63 5.25 12.19 0.74
C ASP A 63 4.63 11.06 -0.10
N LEU A 64 3.30 10.97 -0.14
CA LEU A 64 2.59 10.01 -0.98
C LEU A 64 2.61 10.47 -2.44
N ARG A 65 3.09 9.59 -3.32
CA ARG A 65 3.23 9.84 -4.75
C ARG A 65 2.52 8.77 -5.57
N ASN A 66 2.42 8.98 -6.88
CA ASN A 66 2.00 7.98 -7.86
C ASN A 66 0.69 7.23 -7.49
N LYS A 67 -0.36 8.00 -7.23
CA LYS A 67 -1.70 7.49 -6.94
C LYS A 67 -2.19 6.61 -8.10
N ARG A 68 -2.51 5.35 -7.83
CA ARG A 68 -3.02 4.39 -8.83
C ARG A 68 -3.93 3.34 -8.20
N GLN A 69 -4.65 2.59 -9.03
CA GLN A 69 -5.38 1.40 -8.61
C GLN A 69 -4.50 0.17 -8.81
N MET A 70 -4.28 -0.62 -7.76
CA MET A 70 -3.58 -1.90 -7.83
C MET A 70 -4.59 -3.05 -7.77
N LYS A 71 -4.53 -3.96 -8.75
CA LYS A 71 -5.33 -5.18 -8.77
C LYS A 71 -4.77 -6.17 -7.74
N LEU A 72 -5.65 -6.81 -6.98
CA LEU A 72 -5.29 -7.86 -6.03
C LEU A 72 -5.42 -9.28 -6.63
N PHE A 73 -5.83 -9.36 -7.89
CA PHE A 73 -6.00 -10.58 -8.66
C PHE A 73 -5.34 -10.41 -10.03
N ALA A 74 -4.63 -11.44 -10.49
CA ALA A 74 -4.14 -11.52 -11.86
C ALA A 74 -5.32 -11.90 -12.77
N GLU A 75 -5.49 -11.16 -13.86
CA GLU A 75 -6.49 -11.46 -14.90
C GLU A 75 -6.12 -12.69 -15.73
#